data_AF-A0A7S4MTV4-F1
#
_entry.id   AF-A0A7S4MTV4-F1
#
_cell.length_a   1.000
_cell.length_b   1.000
_cell.length_c   1.000
_cell.angle_alpha   90.00
_cell.angle_beta   90.00
_cell.angle_gamma   90.00
#
_symmetry.space_group_name_H-M   'P 1'
#
loop_
_entity.id
_entity.type
_entity.pdbx_description
1 polymer ?
#
loop_
_entity_poly.entity_id
_entity_poly.type
_entity_poly.pdbx_seq_one_letter_code
_entity_poly.pdbx_strand_id
1 'polypeptide(L)'
;GTWAVYSTSWNMGITILADLDGTLLPRPFSKGRGATVAHPTISNGPAYAPLVRLLDLGATVVGVTGSQLGTHRTRFFEDLPLEHRRDGRVLLAVQTGARLYRAAPKDGKPVRDVDFCNHLARRVSARLDDEVVERLVEVGRDGIRRFFADLKRDPTLVDADGHLGYLHDAASSAHVSEAPVSNDGDVIPRIEVRENSSAVVFVGVPSTLGARYFSVPPELEDVVDGRPTGRSAFDCVPAGLDKSHVVRYLIDSGVVSGGRAVAIGDQPSGNDEGLTRWHRDDSCTIPFVAVSERETMVPPDLRDCHMTEVSNAEGSAVVLGALAELLEQHMERGNNNAGGLNLDADFVSDLVGKLNGGHSHTDRQMS
;
A
#
# COMPACT_ATOMS: atom_id res chain seq x y z
N GLY A 1 -0.89 -29.45 -8.40
CA GLY A 1 -0.06 -30.00 -7.30
C GLY A 1 -0.68 -29.51 -6.02
N THR A 2 -1.24 -30.40 -5.23
CA THR A 2 -1.81 -30.10 -3.92
C THR A 2 -0.69 -29.59 -3.03
N TRP A 3 -0.72 -28.28 -2.70
CA TRP A 3 0.13 -27.72 -1.66
C TRP A 3 -0.21 -28.49 -0.38
N ALA A 4 0.74 -29.29 0.10
CA ALA A 4 0.60 -29.97 1.37
C ALA A 4 0.33 -28.89 2.43
N VAL A 5 -0.86 -28.94 3.03
CA VAL A 5 -1.25 -28.09 4.14
C VAL A 5 -0.26 -28.34 5.25
N TYR A 6 0.71 -27.43 5.43
CA TYR A 6 1.69 -27.50 6.50
C TYR A 6 0.95 -27.38 7.83
N SER A 7 0.86 -28.53 8.50
CA SER A 7 0.15 -28.81 9.73
C SER A 7 0.61 -27.93 10.91
N THR A 8 -0.33 -27.16 11.45
CA THR A 8 -0.66 -26.96 12.89
C THR A 8 0.26 -26.23 13.87
N SER A 9 1.49 -25.79 13.55
CA SER A 9 2.28 -24.98 14.52
C SER A 9 2.20 -23.45 14.31
N TRP A 10 1.40 -22.98 13.36
CA TRP A 10 1.18 -21.55 13.03
C TRP A 10 0.40 -20.75 14.10
N ASN A 11 0.15 -21.34 15.27
CA ASN A 11 -0.94 -20.90 16.12
C ASN A 11 -0.63 -19.70 17.04
N MET A 12 0.56 -19.10 16.97
CA MET A 12 0.90 -17.93 17.81
C MET A 12 1.20 -16.64 17.06
N GLY A 13 1.43 -16.66 15.74
CA GLY A 13 1.77 -15.44 14.98
C GLY A 13 0.57 -14.52 14.71
N ILE A 14 0.85 -13.23 14.50
CA ILE A 14 -0.12 -12.26 13.95
C ILE A 14 0.11 -12.08 12.44
N THR A 15 -0.88 -11.57 11.71
CA THR A 15 -0.74 -11.19 10.30
C THR A 15 -0.80 -9.68 10.13
N ILE A 16 0.21 -9.12 9.48
CA ILE A 16 0.26 -7.71 9.09
C ILE A 16 -0.18 -7.60 7.63
N LEU A 17 -1.31 -6.96 7.38
CA LEU A 17 -1.73 -6.53 6.05
C LEU A 17 -1.27 -5.08 5.89
N ALA A 18 -0.44 -4.76 4.91
CA ALA A 18 0.06 -3.39 4.81
C ALA A 18 0.06 -2.89 3.38
N ASP A 19 -0.38 -1.65 3.20
CA ASP A 19 0.06 -0.90 2.03
C ASP A 19 1.59 -0.77 2.02
N LEU A 20 2.16 -0.59 0.84
CA LEU A 20 3.61 -0.44 0.69
C LEU A 20 4.04 1.00 0.46
N ASP A 21 3.56 1.63 -0.61
CA ASP A 21 4.12 2.88 -1.12
C ASP A 21 3.74 4.06 -0.22
N GLY A 22 4.68 4.49 0.62
CA GLY A 22 4.40 5.56 1.57
C GLY A 22 3.75 5.06 2.86
N THR A 23 3.57 3.74 3.03
CA THR A 23 3.20 3.11 4.31
C THR A 23 4.42 2.39 4.89
N LEU A 24 4.78 1.20 4.42
CA LEU A 24 6.00 0.50 4.89
C LEU A 24 7.28 0.96 4.20
N LEU A 25 7.19 1.31 2.91
CA LEU A 25 8.36 1.69 2.12
C LEU A 25 8.66 3.17 2.31
N PRO A 26 9.95 3.54 2.41
CA PRO A 26 10.32 4.95 2.37
C PRO A 26 9.91 5.56 1.04
N ARG A 27 9.66 6.86 1.10
CA ARG A 27 9.18 7.60 -0.07
C ARG A 27 10.24 7.65 -1.15
N PRO A 28 9.83 7.53 -2.43
CA PRO A 28 10.72 7.88 -3.52
C PRO A 28 11.15 9.36 -3.40
N PHE A 29 12.40 9.65 -3.77
CA PHE A 29 12.97 11.00 -3.72
C PHE A 29 13.85 11.26 -4.93
N SER A 30 13.91 12.51 -5.41
CA SER A 30 14.85 12.86 -6.49
C SER A 30 16.26 13.07 -5.93
N LYS A 31 17.26 12.49 -6.60
CA LYS A 31 18.68 12.70 -6.27
C LYS A 31 19.23 13.90 -7.04
N GLY A 32 18.89 15.11 -6.62
CA GLY A 32 19.44 16.37 -7.14
C GLY A 32 18.58 17.07 -8.20
N ARG A 33 19.14 18.07 -8.88
CA ARG A 33 18.48 18.75 -10.02
C ARG A 33 18.51 17.80 -11.23
N GLY A 34 17.50 16.95 -11.34
CA GLY A 34 17.34 15.96 -12.40
C GLY A 34 16.07 15.11 -12.19
N ALA A 35 15.63 14.45 -13.26
CA ALA A 35 14.37 13.68 -13.29
C ALA A 35 14.47 12.25 -12.70
N THR A 36 15.64 11.80 -12.27
CA THR A 36 15.82 10.43 -11.77
C THR A 36 15.29 10.28 -10.35
N VAL A 37 14.29 9.42 -10.17
CA VAL A 37 13.64 9.17 -8.88
C VAL A 37 14.29 7.94 -8.23
N ALA A 38 14.89 8.13 -7.07
CA ALA A 38 15.37 7.03 -6.26
C ALA A 38 14.18 6.34 -5.57
N HIS A 39 14.08 5.02 -5.74
CA HIS A 39 13.09 4.18 -5.09
C HIS A 39 13.76 3.32 -4.00
N PRO A 40 13.81 3.80 -2.74
CA PRO A 40 14.48 3.07 -1.66
C PRO A 40 13.79 1.73 -1.37
N THR A 41 14.57 0.78 -0.86
CA THR A 41 14.09 -0.50 -0.36
C THR A 41 13.56 -0.34 1.06
N ILE A 42 12.85 -1.35 1.57
CA ILE A 42 12.32 -1.34 2.94
C ILE A 42 13.46 -1.24 3.96
N SER A 43 14.61 -1.89 3.72
CA SER A 43 15.80 -1.85 4.59
C SER A 43 16.45 -0.47 4.71
N ASN A 44 16.10 0.48 3.85
CA ASN A 44 16.48 1.88 4.00
C ASN A 44 15.50 2.68 4.89
N GLY A 45 14.44 2.04 5.38
CA GLY A 45 13.35 2.67 6.11
C GLY A 45 13.26 2.32 7.58
N PRO A 46 12.51 3.12 8.35
CA PRO A 46 12.31 2.88 9.77
C PRO A 46 11.50 1.60 10.05
N ALA A 47 10.64 1.18 9.12
CA ALA A 47 9.76 0.01 9.29
C ALA A 47 10.49 -1.34 9.18
N TYR A 48 11.72 -1.38 8.64
CA TYR A 48 12.41 -2.65 8.40
C TYR A 48 12.73 -3.43 9.67
N ALA A 49 13.46 -2.83 10.60
CA ALA A 49 13.86 -3.50 11.83
C ALA A 49 12.67 -4.04 12.64
N PRO A 50 11.60 -3.26 12.93
CA PRO A 50 10.45 -3.79 13.65
C PRO A 50 9.67 -4.85 12.85
N LEU A 51 9.61 -4.75 11.52
CA LEU A 51 8.99 -5.78 10.70
C LEU A 51 9.77 -7.11 10.74
N VAL A 52 11.10 -7.06 10.62
CA VAL A 52 11.95 -8.26 10.73
C VAL A 52 11.80 -8.89 12.11
N ARG A 53 11.79 -8.08 13.19
CA ARG A 53 11.53 -8.56 14.54
C ARG A 53 10.18 -9.28 14.66
N LEU A 54 9.11 -8.73 14.07
CA LEU A 54 7.80 -9.41 14.02
C LEU A 54 7.89 -10.74 13.26
N LEU A 55 8.59 -10.77 12.12
CA LEU A 55 8.79 -12.00 11.37
C LEU A 55 9.56 -13.03 12.21
N ASP A 56 10.61 -12.66 12.92
CA ASP A 56 11.34 -13.54 13.85
C ASP A 56 10.44 -14.18 14.90
N LEU A 57 9.44 -13.43 15.39
CA LEU A 57 8.42 -13.88 16.35
C LEU A 57 7.31 -14.74 15.71
N GLY A 58 7.41 -15.05 14.42
CA GLY A 58 6.46 -15.91 13.71
C GLY A 58 5.30 -15.17 13.06
N ALA A 59 5.33 -13.83 12.98
CA ALA A 59 4.33 -13.08 12.24
C ALA A 59 4.38 -13.39 10.74
N THR A 60 3.29 -13.10 10.05
CA THR A 60 3.18 -13.09 8.58
C THR A 60 2.98 -11.65 8.12
N VAL A 61 3.60 -11.25 7.02
CA VAL A 61 3.38 -9.96 6.36
C VAL A 61 2.84 -10.16 4.96
N VAL A 62 1.82 -9.38 4.61
CA VAL A 62 1.25 -9.28 3.28
C VAL A 62 1.37 -7.84 2.83
N GLY A 63 2.34 -7.56 1.96
CA GLY A 63 2.42 -6.27 1.28
C GLY A 63 1.34 -6.19 0.21
N VAL A 64 0.56 -5.11 0.17
CA VAL A 64 -0.52 -4.90 -0.81
C VAL A 64 -0.32 -3.55 -1.50
N THR A 65 -0.18 -3.53 -2.82
CA THR A 65 0.13 -2.30 -3.57
C THR A 65 -0.63 -2.21 -4.89
N GLY A 66 -0.86 -0.99 -5.35
CA GLY A 66 -1.30 -0.69 -6.72
C GLY A 66 -0.23 -1.03 -7.75
N SER A 67 1.05 -0.88 -7.41
CA SER A 67 2.18 -1.00 -8.32
C SER A 67 2.40 -2.43 -8.86
N GLN A 68 3.29 -2.60 -9.85
CA GLN A 68 3.61 -3.91 -10.45
C GLN A 68 4.64 -4.70 -9.62
N LEU A 69 4.77 -6.00 -9.88
CA LEU A 69 5.81 -6.83 -9.25
C LEU A 69 7.21 -6.28 -9.50
N GLY A 70 7.51 -5.82 -10.72
CA GLY A 70 8.82 -5.29 -11.07
C GLY A 70 9.28 -4.15 -10.15
N THR A 71 8.35 -3.31 -9.70
CA THR A 71 8.61 -2.19 -8.79
C THR A 71 8.98 -2.66 -7.39
N HIS A 72 8.27 -3.66 -6.86
CA HIS A 72 8.33 -4.03 -5.43
C HIS A 72 9.03 -5.34 -5.12
N ARG A 73 9.42 -6.07 -6.15
CA ARG A 73 10.18 -7.30 -6.00
C ARG A 73 11.45 -7.07 -5.20
N THR A 74 12.26 -6.09 -5.58
CA THR A 74 13.52 -5.79 -4.88
C THR A 74 13.36 -4.79 -3.75
N ARG A 75 12.33 -3.92 -3.80
CA ARG A 75 12.10 -2.91 -2.75
C ARG A 75 11.52 -3.50 -1.47
N PHE A 76 10.67 -4.52 -1.58
CA PHE A 76 9.96 -5.10 -0.45
C PHE A 76 10.23 -6.59 -0.34
N PHE A 77 9.89 -7.37 -1.37
CA PHE A 77 9.81 -8.81 -1.24
C PHE A 77 11.19 -9.45 -1.01
N GLU A 78 12.12 -9.28 -1.95
CA GLU A 78 13.46 -9.89 -1.90
C GLU A 78 14.38 -9.25 -0.85
N ASP A 79 14.05 -8.04 -0.39
CA ASP A 79 14.78 -7.31 0.65
C ASP A 79 14.50 -7.86 2.06
N LEU A 80 13.39 -8.58 2.25
CA LEU A 80 13.11 -9.29 3.49
C LEU A 80 13.91 -10.60 3.61
N PRO A 81 14.26 -11.03 4.84
CA PRO A 81 15.11 -12.20 5.06
C PRO A 81 14.60 -13.47 4.35
N LEU A 82 15.54 -14.23 3.79
CA LEU A 82 15.25 -15.36 2.91
C LEU A 82 14.52 -16.49 3.65
N GLU A 83 14.87 -16.71 4.91
CA GLU A 83 14.26 -17.68 5.82
C GLU A 83 12.76 -17.41 5.98
N HIS A 84 12.36 -16.18 6.33
CA HIS A 84 10.94 -15.84 6.50
C HIS A 84 10.16 -15.96 5.19
N ARG A 85 10.80 -15.61 4.06
CA ARG A 85 10.22 -15.85 2.74
C ARG A 85 9.98 -17.34 2.51
N ARG A 86 11.01 -18.18 2.64
CA ARG A 86 10.89 -19.63 2.41
C ARG A 86 9.87 -20.30 3.32
N ASP A 87 9.71 -19.79 4.53
CA ASP A 87 8.70 -20.26 5.48
C ASP A 87 7.28 -19.87 5.07
N GLY A 88 7.09 -19.01 4.07
CA GLY A 88 5.78 -18.57 3.61
C GLY A 88 5.21 -17.40 4.43
N ARG A 89 6.03 -16.74 5.24
CA ARG A 89 5.63 -15.58 6.08
C ARG A 89 5.62 -14.25 5.33
N VAL A 90 6.04 -14.21 4.08
CA VAL A 90 6.10 -13.00 3.26
C VAL A 90 5.29 -13.20 1.99
N LEU A 91 4.24 -12.41 1.83
CA LEU A 91 3.36 -12.39 0.66
C LEU A 91 3.36 -10.99 0.05
N LEU A 92 3.11 -10.91 -1.26
CA LEU A 92 3.01 -9.65 -1.98
C LEU A 92 1.83 -9.69 -2.95
N ALA A 93 0.85 -8.82 -2.71
CA ALA A 93 -0.25 -8.55 -3.60
C ALA A 93 0.02 -7.24 -4.37
N VAL A 94 -0.08 -7.29 -5.69
CA VAL A 94 0.26 -6.18 -6.60
C VAL A 94 -0.92 -5.84 -7.50
N GLN A 95 -0.84 -4.73 -8.25
CA GLN A 95 -1.88 -4.32 -9.20
C GLN A 95 -3.23 -4.17 -8.53
N THR A 96 -3.27 -3.47 -7.39
CA THR A 96 -4.49 -3.23 -6.60
C THR A 96 -5.12 -4.56 -6.13
N GLY A 97 -4.26 -5.53 -5.80
CA GLY A 97 -4.68 -6.86 -5.40
C GLY A 97 -5.09 -7.78 -6.56
N ALA A 98 -4.90 -7.40 -7.83
CA ALA A 98 -5.23 -8.29 -8.96
C ALA A 98 -4.33 -9.54 -9.04
N ARG A 99 -3.16 -9.52 -8.41
CA ARG A 99 -2.25 -10.65 -8.35
C ARG A 99 -1.67 -10.81 -6.95
N LEU A 100 -1.56 -12.05 -6.50
CA LEU A 100 -0.91 -12.43 -5.26
C LEU A 100 0.33 -13.28 -5.59
N TYR A 101 1.42 -13.03 -4.88
CA TYR A 101 2.67 -13.77 -4.95
C TYR A 101 3.02 -14.34 -3.59
N ARG A 102 3.48 -15.59 -3.59
CA ARG A 102 4.06 -16.30 -2.45
C ARG A 102 5.51 -16.62 -2.74
N ALA A 103 6.30 -16.86 -1.71
CA ALA A 103 7.67 -17.30 -1.89
C ALA A 103 7.74 -18.79 -2.26
N ALA A 104 8.57 -19.12 -3.25
CA ALA A 104 8.93 -20.50 -3.55
C ALA A 104 9.70 -21.10 -2.36
N PRO A 105 9.34 -22.31 -1.87
CA PRO A 105 10.05 -22.93 -0.74
C PRO A 105 11.56 -23.12 -0.97
N LYS A 106 11.97 -23.32 -2.23
CA LYS A 106 13.36 -23.62 -2.59
C LYS A 106 14.28 -22.40 -2.50
N ASP A 107 13.89 -21.25 -3.03
CA ASP A 107 14.76 -20.08 -3.19
C ASP A 107 14.14 -18.76 -2.74
N GLY A 108 12.94 -18.82 -2.15
CA GLY A 108 12.22 -17.67 -1.64
C GLY A 108 11.80 -16.69 -2.73
N LYS A 109 11.89 -17.04 -4.02
CA LYS A 109 11.49 -16.14 -5.12
C LYS A 109 9.97 -16.00 -5.20
N PRO A 110 9.46 -14.85 -5.65
CA PRO A 110 8.02 -14.68 -5.80
C PRO A 110 7.48 -15.59 -6.90
N VAL A 111 6.47 -16.37 -6.57
CA VAL A 111 5.69 -17.24 -7.46
C VAL A 111 4.23 -16.83 -7.37
N ARG A 112 3.59 -16.68 -8.53
CA ARG A 112 2.20 -16.27 -8.62
C ARG A 112 1.28 -17.33 -8.00
N ASP A 113 0.38 -16.91 -7.13
CA ASP A 113 -0.68 -17.74 -6.54
C ASP A 113 -1.79 -17.95 -7.59
N VAL A 114 -1.81 -19.14 -8.20
CA VAL A 114 -2.77 -19.52 -9.25
C VAL A 114 -4.18 -19.68 -8.68
N ASP A 115 -4.30 -20.16 -7.44
CA ASP A 115 -5.58 -20.37 -6.80
C ASP A 115 -6.27 -19.03 -6.50
N PHE A 116 -5.48 -18.03 -6.08
CA PHE A 116 -5.98 -16.65 -5.99
C PHE A 116 -6.46 -16.10 -7.34
N CYS A 117 -5.72 -16.35 -8.43
CA CYS A 117 -6.12 -15.87 -9.76
C CYS A 117 -7.46 -16.46 -10.20
N ASN A 118 -7.64 -17.76 -9.95
CA ASN A 118 -8.91 -18.46 -10.24
C ASN A 118 -10.05 -17.95 -9.36
N HIS A 119 -9.76 -17.62 -8.09
CA HIS A 119 -10.72 -17.05 -7.16
C HIS A 119 -11.18 -15.65 -7.58
N LEU A 120 -10.23 -14.78 -7.95
CA LEU A 120 -10.50 -13.42 -8.40
C LEU A 120 -11.33 -13.40 -9.69
N ALA A 121 -10.97 -14.24 -10.67
CA ALA A 121 -11.64 -14.31 -11.97
C ALA A 121 -13.13 -14.69 -11.89
N ARG A 122 -13.56 -15.31 -10.77
CA ARG A 122 -14.98 -15.62 -10.52
C ARG A 122 -15.78 -14.44 -9.97
N ARG A 123 -15.12 -13.36 -9.53
CA ARG A 123 -15.73 -12.23 -8.83
C ARG A 123 -15.66 -10.93 -9.62
N VAL A 124 -14.56 -10.68 -10.32
CA VAL A 124 -14.34 -9.43 -11.04
C VAL A 124 -13.47 -9.66 -12.29
N SER A 125 -13.72 -8.89 -13.34
CA SER A 125 -12.78 -8.81 -14.46
C SER A 125 -11.55 -8.02 -14.01
N ALA A 126 -10.39 -8.65 -13.97
CA ALA A 126 -9.13 -7.99 -13.63
C ALA A 126 -8.45 -7.31 -14.85
N ARG A 127 -9.21 -7.10 -15.93
CA ARG A 127 -8.72 -6.53 -17.19
C ARG A 127 -9.71 -5.49 -17.73
N LEU A 128 -9.17 -4.38 -18.20
CA LEU A 128 -9.84 -3.39 -19.03
C LEU A 128 -9.74 -3.78 -20.51
N ASP A 129 -10.81 -3.53 -21.25
CA ASP A 129 -10.84 -3.73 -22.70
C ASP A 129 -9.94 -2.72 -23.41
N ASP A 130 -9.42 -3.08 -24.57
CA ASP A 130 -8.41 -2.28 -25.27
C ASP A 130 -8.96 -0.89 -25.68
N GLU A 131 -10.24 -0.83 -26.09
CA GLU A 131 -10.94 0.45 -26.38
C GLU A 131 -11.06 1.35 -25.14
N VAL A 132 -11.31 0.75 -23.97
CA VAL A 132 -11.36 1.47 -22.68
C VAL A 132 -9.97 2.01 -22.33
N VAL A 133 -8.92 1.21 -22.54
CA VAL A 133 -7.53 1.65 -22.31
C VAL A 133 -7.17 2.81 -23.21
N GLU A 134 -7.44 2.72 -24.52
CA GLU A 134 -7.19 3.81 -25.47
C GLU A 134 -7.90 5.09 -25.05
N ARG A 135 -9.18 4.98 -24.66
CA ARG A 135 -9.97 6.11 -24.19
C ARG A 135 -9.38 6.74 -22.91
N LEU A 136 -8.98 5.93 -21.94
CA LEU A 136 -8.34 6.42 -20.71
C LEU A 136 -6.99 7.08 -20.98
N VAL A 137 -6.21 6.58 -21.94
CA VAL A 137 -4.94 7.21 -22.36
C VAL A 137 -5.18 8.61 -22.94
N GLU A 138 -6.22 8.80 -23.75
CA GLU A 138 -6.59 10.13 -24.25
C GLU A 138 -6.95 11.10 -23.11
N VAL A 139 -7.79 10.65 -22.18
CA VAL A 139 -8.22 11.42 -21.00
C VAL A 139 -7.02 11.78 -20.13
N GLY A 140 -6.12 10.82 -19.89
CA GLY A 140 -4.89 11.02 -19.13
C GLY A 140 -3.99 12.07 -19.78
N ARG A 141 -3.80 12.03 -21.11
CA ARG A 141 -2.99 13.03 -21.83
C ARG A 141 -3.58 14.42 -21.71
N ASP A 142 -4.89 14.55 -21.84
CA ASP A 142 -5.55 15.84 -21.69
C ASP A 142 -5.45 16.38 -20.26
N GLY A 143 -5.73 15.56 -19.25
CA GLY A 143 -5.60 15.94 -17.85
C GLY A 143 -4.18 16.37 -17.47
N ILE A 144 -3.15 15.61 -17.88
CA ILE A 144 -1.74 15.96 -17.67
C ILE A 144 -1.41 17.29 -18.35
N ARG A 145 -1.78 17.46 -19.63
CA ARG A 145 -1.53 18.70 -20.37
C ARG A 145 -2.15 19.92 -19.67
N ARG A 146 -3.39 19.79 -19.21
CA ARG A 146 -4.11 20.85 -18.47
C ARG A 146 -3.42 21.18 -17.15
N PHE A 147 -3.03 20.17 -16.36
CA PHE A 147 -2.31 20.38 -15.10
C PHE A 147 -1.03 21.18 -15.30
N PHE A 148 -0.16 20.78 -16.23
CA PHE A 148 1.10 21.48 -16.44
C PHE A 148 0.94 22.88 -17.08
N ALA A 149 -0.10 23.08 -17.90
CA ALA A 149 -0.44 24.40 -18.39
C ALA A 149 -0.86 25.33 -17.24
N ASP A 150 -1.65 24.81 -16.29
CA ASP A 150 -2.03 25.55 -15.08
C ASP A 150 -0.83 25.78 -14.16
N LEU A 151 0.02 24.77 -13.92
CA LEU A 151 1.24 24.91 -13.10
C LEU A 151 2.19 25.98 -13.64
N LYS A 152 2.31 26.08 -14.96
CA LYS A 152 3.12 27.14 -15.60
C LYS A 152 2.54 28.54 -15.41
N ARG A 153 1.21 28.66 -15.29
CA ARG A 153 0.51 29.92 -15.04
C ARG A 153 0.49 30.28 -13.56
N ASP A 154 0.35 29.28 -12.71
CA ASP A 154 0.31 29.38 -11.27
C ASP A 154 1.28 28.35 -10.64
N PRO A 155 2.55 28.75 -10.42
CA PRO A 155 3.54 27.90 -9.79
C PRO A 155 3.20 27.51 -8.34
N THR A 156 2.23 28.17 -7.69
CA THR A 156 1.89 27.87 -6.29
C THR A 156 1.07 26.58 -6.13
N LEU A 157 0.59 25.99 -7.23
CA LEU A 157 -0.10 24.70 -7.23
C LEU A 157 0.76 23.56 -6.69
N VAL A 158 2.08 23.67 -6.79
CA VAL A 158 3.04 22.72 -6.23
C VAL A 158 4.13 23.49 -5.50
N ASP A 159 4.37 23.15 -4.24
CA ASP A 159 5.49 23.71 -3.48
C ASP A 159 6.82 23.36 -4.18
N ALA A 160 7.55 24.40 -4.62
CA ALA A 160 8.79 24.26 -5.37
C ALA A 160 9.93 23.70 -4.51
N ASP A 161 9.91 23.95 -3.20
CA ASP A 161 10.89 23.43 -2.24
C ASP A 161 10.44 22.09 -1.64
N GLY A 162 9.19 21.68 -1.93
CA GLY A 162 8.61 20.44 -1.49
C GLY A 162 9.09 19.22 -2.27
N HIS A 163 8.70 18.04 -1.79
CA HIS A 163 9.05 16.74 -2.40
C HIS A 163 8.53 16.54 -3.83
N LEU A 164 7.56 17.34 -4.29
CA LEU A 164 7.05 17.34 -5.66
C LEU A 164 7.59 18.52 -6.50
N GLY A 165 8.54 19.30 -5.98
CA GLY A 165 9.11 20.46 -6.66
C GLY A 165 9.71 20.15 -8.04
N TYR A 166 10.16 18.91 -8.25
CA TYR A 166 10.64 18.41 -9.54
C TYR A 166 9.60 18.51 -10.68
N LEU A 167 8.29 18.63 -10.36
CA LEU A 167 7.25 18.85 -11.36
C LEU A 167 7.39 20.22 -12.05
N HIS A 168 8.01 21.22 -11.41
CA HIS A 168 8.32 22.50 -12.05
C HIS A 168 9.33 22.35 -13.19
N ASP A 169 10.34 21.49 -13.01
CA ASP A 169 11.30 21.16 -14.06
C ASP A 169 10.60 20.41 -15.21
N ALA A 170 9.72 19.46 -14.87
CA ALA A 170 8.92 18.72 -15.84
C ALA A 170 7.99 19.64 -16.65
N ALA A 171 7.43 20.69 -16.03
CA ALA A 171 6.58 21.68 -16.71
C ALA A 171 7.28 22.44 -17.85
N SER A 172 8.61 22.47 -17.82
CA SER A 172 9.44 23.10 -18.84
C SER A 172 9.84 22.14 -19.98
N SER A 173 9.52 20.84 -19.86
CA SER A 173 9.82 19.82 -20.86
C SER A 173 8.86 19.87 -22.05
N ALA A 174 9.38 19.65 -23.26
CA ALA A 174 8.58 19.54 -24.48
C ALA A 174 7.61 18.34 -24.46
N HIS A 175 7.86 17.34 -23.61
CA HIS A 175 7.07 16.10 -23.58
C HIS A 175 5.73 16.22 -22.85
N VAL A 176 5.46 17.34 -22.17
CA VAL A 176 4.22 17.54 -21.40
C VAL A 176 2.96 17.44 -22.26
N SER A 177 3.00 17.96 -23.51
CA SER A 177 1.84 17.95 -24.40
C SER A 177 1.49 16.56 -24.94
N GLU A 178 2.45 15.64 -24.90
CA GLU A 178 2.38 14.28 -25.44
C GLU A 178 2.91 13.28 -24.42
N ALA A 179 2.38 13.33 -23.19
CA ALA A 179 2.80 12.42 -22.12
C ALA A 179 2.87 10.97 -22.66
N PRO A 180 4.05 10.33 -22.61
CA PRO A 180 4.26 9.05 -23.24
C PRO A 180 3.52 7.95 -22.49
N VAL A 181 3.10 6.92 -23.23
CA VAL A 181 2.73 5.64 -22.60
C VAL A 181 4.03 4.91 -22.28
N SER A 182 4.36 4.79 -21.01
CA SER A 182 5.63 4.22 -20.57
C SER A 182 5.48 3.57 -19.19
N ASN A 183 6.22 2.48 -18.97
CA ASN A 183 6.38 1.86 -17.64
C ASN A 183 7.74 2.24 -17.01
N ASP A 184 8.48 3.16 -17.63
CA ASP A 184 9.74 3.68 -17.09
C ASP A 184 9.47 4.67 -15.95
N GLY A 185 9.91 4.30 -14.75
CA GLY A 185 9.74 5.09 -13.53
C GLY A 185 10.41 6.46 -13.59
N ASP A 186 11.47 6.60 -14.39
CA ASP A 186 12.26 7.82 -14.53
C ASP A 186 11.61 8.86 -15.47
N VAL A 187 10.54 8.48 -16.18
CA VAL A 187 9.83 9.38 -17.10
C VAL A 187 8.63 10.02 -16.38
N ILE A 188 8.67 11.35 -16.21
CA ILE A 188 7.54 12.12 -15.64
C ILE A 188 7.33 13.40 -16.48
N PRO A 189 6.07 13.72 -16.88
CA PRO A 189 4.86 12.92 -16.69
C PRO A 189 4.81 11.71 -17.63
N ARG A 190 3.96 10.72 -17.30
CA ARG A 190 3.72 9.54 -18.14
C ARG A 190 2.33 8.95 -17.89
N ILE A 191 1.93 8.05 -18.77
CA ILE A 191 0.77 7.18 -18.60
C ILE A 191 1.26 5.74 -18.55
N GLU A 192 0.97 5.03 -17.47
CA GLU A 192 1.30 3.62 -17.37
C GLU A 192 0.10 2.79 -17.78
N VAL A 193 0.29 1.83 -18.69
CA VAL A 193 -0.67 0.76 -18.94
C VAL A 193 -0.08 -0.50 -18.32
N ARG A 194 -0.69 -0.95 -17.22
CA ARG A 194 -0.20 -2.11 -16.47
C ARG A 194 -0.44 -3.41 -17.25
N GLU A 195 0.38 -4.42 -16.97
CA GLU A 195 0.34 -5.72 -17.64
C GLU A 195 -1.09 -6.30 -17.72
N ASN A 196 -1.47 -6.81 -18.89
CA ASN A 196 -2.81 -7.30 -19.22
C ASN A 196 -3.93 -6.27 -19.03
N SER A 197 -3.64 -4.98 -19.21
CA SER A 197 -4.60 -3.89 -19.09
C SER A 197 -5.31 -3.88 -17.73
N SER A 198 -4.59 -4.25 -16.68
CA SER A 198 -5.11 -4.32 -15.30
C SER A 198 -5.33 -2.95 -14.66
N ALA A 199 -4.69 -1.91 -15.20
CA ALA A 199 -4.93 -0.52 -14.85
C ALA A 199 -4.35 0.41 -15.92
N VAL A 200 -4.89 1.63 -15.98
CA VAL A 200 -4.25 2.79 -16.62
C VAL A 200 -3.96 3.81 -15.53
N VAL A 201 -2.71 4.27 -15.42
CA VAL A 201 -2.28 5.18 -14.33
C VAL A 201 -1.74 6.45 -14.92
N PHE A 202 -2.23 7.59 -14.46
CA PHE A 202 -1.74 8.90 -14.86
C PHE A 202 -0.72 9.38 -13.83
N VAL A 203 0.55 9.55 -14.22
CA VAL A 203 1.64 9.90 -13.32
C VAL A 203 2.17 11.30 -13.62
N GLY A 204 2.41 12.08 -12.57
CA GLY A 204 2.97 13.43 -12.66
C GLY A 204 2.00 14.55 -12.31
N VAL A 205 0.86 14.23 -11.68
CA VAL A 205 -0.09 15.21 -11.15
C VAL A 205 -0.31 14.87 -9.68
N PRO A 206 -0.13 15.81 -8.73
CA PRO A 206 -0.35 15.55 -7.32
C PRO A 206 -1.74 14.95 -7.07
N SER A 207 -1.84 13.89 -6.26
CA SER A 207 -3.11 13.18 -6.01
C SER A 207 -4.19 14.11 -5.44
N THR A 208 -3.76 15.11 -4.68
CA THR A 208 -4.59 16.18 -4.10
C THR A 208 -5.20 17.11 -5.13
N LEU A 209 -4.60 17.17 -6.31
CA LEU A 209 -5.09 17.91 -7.47
C LEU A 209 -5.66 16.97 -8.53
N GLY A 210 -5.47 15.65 -8.40
CA GLY A 210 -5.87 14.66 -9.39
C GLY A 210 -7.34 14.79 -9.79
N ALA A 211 -8.24 14.92 -8.81
CA ALA A 211 -9.68 15.06 -9.06
C ALA A 211 -10.07 16.35 -9.82
N ARG A 212 -9.21 17.38 -9.85
CA ARG A 212 -9.43 18.59 -10.66
C ARG A 212 -9.14 18.32 -12.15
N TYR A 213 -8.23 17.42 -12.46
CA TYR A 213 -7.72 17.20 -13.82
C TYR A 213 -8.14 15.87 -14.43
N PHE A 214 -8.54 14.91 -13.60
CA PHE A 214 -8.94 13.57 -14.00
C PHE A 214 -10.29 13.25 -13.40
N SER A 215 -11.12 12.66 -14.25
CA SER A 215 -12.37 12.01 -13.90
C SER A 215 -12.52 10.83 -14.85
N VAL A 216 -13.16 9.75 -14.38
CA VAL A 216 -13.58 8.68 -15.28
C VAL A 216 -14.66 9.29 -16.18
N PRO A 217 -14.55 9.15 -17.51
CA PRO A 217 -15.62 9.60 -18.40
C PRO A 217 -16.94 8.90 -18.04
N PRO A 218 -18.10 9.59 -18.10
CA PRO A 218 -19.39 8.99 -17.74
C PRO A 218 -19.70 7.69 -18.48
N GLU A 219 -19.24 7.57 -19.74
CA GLU A 219 -19.39 6.36 -20.54
C GLU A 219 -18.58 5.14 -20.05
N LEU A 220 -17.64 5.35 -19.11
CA LEU A 220 -16.76 4.31 -18.55
C LEU A 220 -17.01 4.04 -17.05
N GLU A 221 -17.88 4.79 -16.38
CA GLU A 221 -18.09 4.69 -14.91
C GLU A 221 -18.54 3.29 -14.46
N ASP A 222 -19.25 2.55 -15.31
CA ASP A 222 -19.70 1.18 -15.00
C ASP A 222 -18.59 0.13 -15.08
N VAL A 223 -17.46 0.45 -15.74
CA VAL A 223 -16.38 -0.49 -16.04
C VAL A 223 -15.02 -0.07 -15.48
N VAL A 224 -14.89 1.19 -15.03
CA VAL A 224 -13.65 1.75 -14.49
C VAL A 224 -13.91 2.47 -13.17
N ASP A 225 -13.17 2.09 -12.14
CA ASP A 225 -13.02 2.88 -10.91
C ASP A 225 -11.77 3.77 -11.05
N GLY A 226 -11.97 5.09 -11.00
CA GLY A 226 -10.89 6.07 -11.00
C GLY A 226 -10.66 6.66 -9.62
N ARG A 227 -9.43 6.62 -9.12
CA ARG A 227 -9.10 7.08 -7.76
C ARG A 227 -7.76 7.81 -7.74
N PRO A 228 -7.61 8.91 -7.00
CA PRO A 228 -6.29 9.44 -6.69
C PRO A 228 -5.51 8.40 -5.88
N THR A 229 -4.25 8.16 -6.24
CA THR A 229 -3.38 7.16 -5.60
C THR A 229 -1.99 7.73 -5.35
N GLY A 230 -1.38 7.32 -4.24
CA GLY A 230 -0.06 7.81 -3.87
C GLY A 230 -0.04 9.35 -3.80
N ARG A 231 1.10 9.96 -4.13
CA ARG A 231 1.27 11.42 -4.05
C ARG A 231 1.13 12.13 -5.37
N SER A 232 1.33 11.43 -6.49
CA SER A 232 1.39 12.04 -7.83
C SER A 232 0.80 11.15 -8.91
N ALA A 233 -0.18 10.32 -8.55
CA ALA A 233 -0.84 9.41 -9.47
C ALA A 233 -2.37 9.44 -9.35
N PHE A 234 -3.02 9.03 -10.43
CA PHE A 234 -4.45 8.71 -10.49
C PHE A 234 -4.58 7.35 -11.18
N ASP A 235 -5.07 6.35 -10.45
CA ASP A 235 -5.26 4.99 -10.97
C ASP A 235 -6.68 4.86 -11.52
N CYS A 236 -6.78 4.35 -12.75
CA CYS A 236 -8.02 3.84 -13.34
C CYS A 236 -7.92 2.32 -13.40
N VAL A 237 -8.72 1.62 -12.61
CA VAL A 237 -8.74 0.15 -12.51
C VAL A 237 -10.11 -0.39 -12.94
N PRO A 238 -10.25 -1.68 -13.30
CA PRO A 238 -11.56 -2.28 -13.51
C PRO A 238 -12.52 -2.03 -12.35
N ALA A 239 -13.78 -1.71 -12.65
CA ALA A 239 -14.80 -1.43 -11.65
C ALA A 239 -14.92 -2.58 -10.64
N GLY A 240 -14.93 -2.23 -9.35
CA GLY A 240 -15.01 -3.20 -8.26
C GLY A 240 -13.69 -3.95 -7.98
N LEU A 241 -12.59 -3.69 -8.70
CA LEU A 241 -11.27 -4.20 -8.34
C LEU A 241 -10.64 -3.32 -7.27
N ASP A 242 -10.40 -3.90 -6.10
CA ASP A 242 -9.72 -3.23 -4.99
C ASP A 242 -8.88 -4.22 -4.16
N LYS A 243 -8.13 -3.67 -3.19
CA LYS A 243 -7.28 -4.44 -2.27
C LYS A 243 -8.05 -5.43 -1.38
N SER A 244 -9.37 -5.32 -1.27
CA SER A 244 -10.18 -6.21 -0.44
C SER A 244 -10.27 -7.64 -1.01
N HIS A 245 -10.14 -7.83 -2.33
CA HIS A 245 -10.27 -9.17 -2.92
C HIS A 245 -9.19 -10.13 -2.42
N VAL A 246 -7.96 -9.63 -2.29
CA VAL A 246 -6.86 -10.45 -1.78
C VAL A 246 -7.01 -10.73 -0.28
N VAL A 247 -7.46 -9.75 0.51
CA VAL A 247 -7.70 -9.95 1.94
C VAL A 247 -8.81 -10.97 2.15
N ARG A 248 -9.93 -10.87 1.42
CA ARG A 248 -11.02 -11.86 1.48
C ARG A 248 -10.54 -13.26 1.12
N TYR A 249 -9.73 -13.40 0.06
CA TYR A 249 -9.15 -14.71 -0.28
C TYR A 249 -8.24 -15.27 0.83
N LEU A 250 -7.44 -14.40 1.48
CA LEU A 250 -6.57 -14.82 2.56
C LEU A 250 -7.35 -15.19 3.83
N ILE A 251 -8.50 -14.56 4.08
CA ILE A 251 -9.47 -14.98 5.11
C ILE A 251 -10.06 -16.35 4.73
N ASP A 252 -10.61 -16.48 3.51
CA ASP A 252 -11.24 -17.71 3.00
C ASP A 252 -10.26 -18.91 3.03
N SER A 253 -8.96 -18.67 2.85
CA SER A 253 -7.89 -19.69 2.88
C SER A 253 -7.26 -19.90 4.27
N GLY A 254 -7.69 -19.15 5.29
CA GLY A 254 -7.19 -19.26 6.66
C GLY A 254 -5.78 -18.70 6.89
N VAL A 255 -5.21 -17.99 5.92
CA VAL A 255 -3.93 -17.29 6.09
C VAL A 255 -4.10 -16.07 6.99
N VAL A 256 -5.22 -15.37 6.84
CA VAL A 256 -5.62 -14.24 7.69
C VAL A 256 -6.76 -14.70 8.59
N SER A 257 -6.67 -14.40 9.88
CA SER A 257 -7.70 -14.70 10.86
C SER A 257 -8.09 -13.44 11.62
N GLY A 258 -9.39 -13.23 11.81
CA GLY A 258 -9.91 -12.12 12.63
C GLY A 258 -9.39 -12.19 14.06
N GLY A 259 -9.14 -11.03 14.69
CA GLY A 259 -8.52 -10.93 16.01
C GLY A 259 -7.04 -11.36 16.04
N ARG A 260 -6.45 -11.77 14.92
CA ARG A 260 -5.00 -12.10 14.80
C ARG A 260 -4.35 -11.40 13.61
N ALA A 261 -5.00 -10.37 13.09
CA ALA A 261 -4.49 -9.59 11.98
C ALA A 261 -4.72 -8.10 12.24
N VAL A 262 -3.87 -7.28 11.67
CA VAL A 262 -3.99 -5.82 11.66
C VAL A 262 -3.63 -5.32 10.28
N ALA A 263 -4.40 -4.35 9.79
CA ALA A 263 -4.14 -3.64 8.55
C ALA A 263 -3.46 -2.29 8.83
N ILE A 264 -2.55 -1.86 7.97
CA ILE A 264 -1.86 -0.56 8.07
C ILE A 264 -1.85 0.08 6.67
N GLY A 265 -2.19 1.37 6.58
CA GLY A 265 -2.16 2.11 5.32
C GLY A 265 -2.24 3.63 5.50
N ASP A 266 -1.83 4.38 4.48
CA ASP A 266 -1.73 5.83 4.51
C ASP A 266 -2.88 6.55 3.80
N GLN A 267 -3.71 5.85 3.02
CA GLN A 267 -4.85 6.44 2.30
C GLN A 267 -6.15 5.67 2.50
N PRO A 268 -6.67 5.59 3.75
CA PRO A 268 -7.89 4.83 4.03
C PRO A 268 -9.15 5.33 3.31
N SER A 269 -9.22 6.61 2.93
CA SER A 269 -10.29 7.14 2.06
C SER A 269 -9.98 7.02 0.55
N GLY A 270 -8.84 6.41 0.19
CA GLY A 270 -8.32 6.32 -1.18
C GLY A 270 -8.10 4.86 -1.60
N ASN A 271 -6.89 4.53 -2.06
CA ASN A 271 -6.56 3.18 -2.53
C ASN A 271 -6.51 2.13 -1.41
N ASP A 272 -6.48 2.53 -0.14
CA ASP A 272 -6.56 1.62 1.02
C ASP A 272 -7.98 1.36 1.51
N GLU A 273 -9.01 2.00 0.93
CA GLU A 273 -10.41 1.78 1.32
C GLU A 273 -10.78 0.29 1.33
N GLY A 274 -10.27 -0.49 0.38
CA GLY A 274 -10.47 -1.94 0.36
C GLY A 274 -9.91 -2.67 1.60
N LEU A 275 -8.87 -2.14 2.25
CA LEU A 275 -8.26 -2.71 3.45
C LEU A 275 -8.99 -2.31 4.74
N THR A 276 -9.80 -1.25 4.74
CA THR A 276 -10.52 -0.78 5.94
C THR A 276 -11.79 -1.57 6.24
N ARG A 277 -12.31 -2.33 5.26
CA ARG A 277 -13.61 -3.02 5.30
C ARG A 277 -13.83 -3.95 6.50
N TRP A 278 -12.76 -4.41 7.14
CA TRP A 278 -12.81 -5.35 8.26
C TRP A 278 -12.56 -4.71 9.63
N HIS A 279 -12.36 -3.38 9.71
CA HIS A 279 -11.97 -2.69 10.94
C HIS A 279 -12.86 -3.06 12.14
N ARG A 280 -14.17 -3.18 11.92
CA ARG A 280 -15.18 -3.56 12.93
C ARG A 280 -16.20 -4.56 12.35
N ASP A 281 -15.76 -5.45 11.48
CA ASP A 281 -16.64 -6.46 10.89
C ASP A 281 -16.89 -7.61 11.89
N ASP A 282 -18.17 -7.91 12.16
CA ASP A 282 -18.61 -8.94 13.12
C ASP A 282 -18.19 -10.37 12.72
N SER A 283 -18.02 -10.63 11.42
CA SER A 283 -17.66 -11.95 10.90
C SER A 283 -16.14 -12.18 10.92
N CYS A 284 -15.36 -11.11 10.75
CA CYS A 284 -13.91 -11.17 10.76
C CYS A 284 -13.32 -9.78 11.06
N THR A 285 -13.02 -9.49 12.33
CA THR A 285 -12.43 -8.21 12.72
C THR A 285 -10.94 -8.16 12.40
N ILE A 286 -10.54 -7.21 11.56
CA ILE A 286 -9.15 -6.86 11.24
C ILE A 286 -9.02 -5.35 11.41
N PRO A 287 -8.56 -4.86 12.57
CA PRO A 287 -8.40 -3.43 12.80
C PRO A 287 -7.47 -2.78 11.77
N PHE A 288 -7.80 -1.55 11.35
CA PHE A 288 -6.98 -0.76 10.44
C PHE A 288 -6.33 0.39 11.20
N VAL A 289 -5.01 0.50 11.10
CA VAL A 289 -4.23 1.61 11.62
C VAL A 289 -3.93 2.58 10.48
N ALA A 290 -4.50 3.77 10.55
CA ALA A 290 -4.22 4.82 9.59
C ALA A 290 -2.90 5.50 9.95
N VAL A 291 -1.96 5.53 9.01
CA VAL A 291 -0.67 6.25 9.16
C VAL A 291 -0.61 7.47 8.24
N SER A 292 -1.77 8.00 7.86
CA SER A 292 -1.88 9.15 6.96
C SER A 292 -1.27 10.39 7.59
N GLU A 293 -0.42 11.10 6.84
CA GLU A 293 0.02 12.47 7.17
C GLU A 293 -1.13 13.48 7.27
N ARG A 294 -2.28 13.18 6.67
CA ARG A 294 -3.42 14.08 6.57
C ARG A 294 -4.61 13.48 7.28
N GLU A 295 -5.07 14.16 8.31
CA GLU A 295 -6.30 13.80 9.03
C GLU A 295 -7.51 13.76 8.10
N THR A 296 -7.56 14.61 7.07
CA THR A 296 -8.66 14.63 6.09
C THR A 296 -8.77 13.37 5.24
N MET A 297 -7.72 12.54 5.18
CA MET A 297 -7.76 11.24 4.50
C MET A 297 -8.26 10.12 5.42
N VAL A 298 -8.44 10.38 6.71
CA VAL A 298 -8.85 9.40 7.72
C VAL A 298 -10.37 9.48 7.93
N PRO A 299 -11.12 8.42 7.55
CA PRO A 299 -12.55 8.31 7.83
C PRO A 299 -12.86 8.52 9.32
N PRO A 300 -14.03 9.10 9.66
CA PRO A 300 -14.39 9.38 11.05
C PRO A 300 -14.31 8.17 12.00
N ASP A 301 -14.64 6.97 11.50
CA ASP A 301 -14.64 5.71 12.23
C ASP A 301 -13.23 5.14 12.47
N LEU A 302 -12.20 5.66 11.80
CA LEU A 302 -10.80 5.25 11.95
C LEU A 302 -9.96 6.24 12.77
N ARG A 303 -10.55 7.35 13.24
CA ARG A 303 -9.81 8.42 13.92
C ARG A 303 -9.09 7.96 15.18
N ASP A 304 -9.71 7.08 15.96
CA ASP A 304 -9.10 6.56 17.17
C ASP A 304 -7.93 5.58 16.89
N CYS A 305 -7.80 5.13 15.64
CA CYS A 305 -6.69 4.32 15.12
C CYS A 305 -5.77 5.12 14.17
N HIS A 306 -5.77 6.45 14.24
CA HIS A 306 -4.86 7.30 13.47
C HIS A 306 -3.55 7.52 14.22
N MET A 307 -2.46 6.99 13.66
CA MET A 307 -1.10 7.25 14.14
C MET A 307 -0.63 8.62 13.62
N THR A 308 -0.30 9.55 14.51
CA THR A 308 0.00 10.96 14.17
C THR A 308 1.50 11.27 14.09
N GLU A 309 2.35 10.27 13.84
CA GLU A 309 3.81 10.45 13.69
C GLU A 309 4.18 11.42 12.56
N VAL A 310 5.44 11.88 12.59
CA VAL A 310 6.00 12.88 11.66
C VAL A 310 5.91 12.45 10.19
N SER A 311 6.04 11.14 9.92
CA SER A 311 5.80 10.57 8.59
C SER A 311 5.09 9.22 8.66
N ASN A 312 4.36 8.88 7.59
CA ASN A 312 3.64 7.60 7.48
C ASN A 312 4.51 6.36 7.75
N ALA A 313 5.76 6.35 7.28
CA ALA A 313 6.67 5.21 7.43
C ALA A 313 7.21 5.10 8.86
N GLU A 314 7.44 6.23 9.53
CA GLU A 314 7.77 6.26 10.96
C GLU A 314 6.56 5.81 11.80
N GLY A 315 5.36 6.29 11.48
CA GLY A 315 4.11 5.82 12.09
C GLY A 315 3.94 4.31 11.98
N SER A 316 4.18 3.75 10.79
CA SER A 316 4.18 2.31 10.57
C SER A 316 5.23 1.61 11.44
N ALA A 317 6.45 2.14 11.50
CA ALA A 317 7.54 1.56 12.30
C ALA A 317 7.22 1.53 13.81
N VAL A 318 6.63 2.61 14.34
CA VAL A 318 6.23 2.72 15.75
C VAL A 318 5.17 1.67 16.09
N VAL A 319 4.14 1.54 15.24
CA VAL A 319 3.07 0.55 15.40
C VAL A 319 3.63 -0.87 15.35
N LEU A 320 4.48 -1.18 14.35
CA LEU A 320 5.11 -2.50 14.21
C LEU A 320 6.02 -2.83 15.40
N GLY A 321 6.78 -1.85 15.90
CA GLY A 321 7.64 -2.02 17.07
C GLY A 321 6.84 -2.37 18.32
N ALA A 322 5.74 -1.66 18.56
CA ALA A 322 4.85 -1.91 19.70
C ALA A 322 4.16 -3.29 19.61
N LEU A 323 3.74 -3.69 18.40
CA LEU A 323 3.20 -5.05 18.17
C LEU A 323 4.24 -6.14 18.43
N ALA A 324 5.51 -5.92 18.07
CA ALA A 324 6.59 -6.86 18.36
C ALA A 324 6.79 -7.04 19.87
N GLU A 325 6.82 -5.93 20.62
CA GLU A 325 6.96 -5.96 22.08
C GLU A 325 5.79 -6.68 22.75
N LEU A 326 4.56 -6.43 22.30
CA LEU A 326 3.37 -7.11 22.82
C LEU A 326 3.41 -8.62 22.55
N LEU A 327 3.88 -9.02 21.37
CA LEU A 327 4.00 -10.42 20.99
C LEU A 327 5.08 -11.14 21.81
N GLU A 328 6.24 -10.50 22.04
CA GLU A 328 7.29 -11.01 22.94
C GLU A 328 6.77 -11.19 24.36
N GLN A 329 6.13 -10.17 24.94
CA GLN A 329 5.56 -10.26 26.29
C GLN A 329 4.52 -11.39 26.39
N HIS A 330 3.75 -11.62 25.32
CA HIS A 330 2.80 -12.73 25.28
C HIS A 330 3.52 -14.09 25.28
N MET A 331 4.61 -14.23 24.51
CA MET A 331 5.43 -15.44 24.46
C MET A 331 6.15 -15.72 25.80
N GLU A 332 6.72 -14.69 26.44
CA GLU A 332 7.43 -14.81 27.72
C GLU A 332 6.55 -15.23 28.88
N ARG A 333 5.29 -14.80 28.90
CA ARG A 333 4.32 -15.16 29.96
C ARG A 333 3.99 -16.65 29.96
N GLY A 334 4.47 -17.43 28.97
CA GLY A 334 4.24 -18.87 28.89
C GLY A 334 2.75 -19.21 28.96
N ASN A 335 1.91 -18.29 28.49
CA ASN A 335 0.48 -18.38 28.66
C ASN A 335 0.01 -19.52 27.75
N ASN A 336 -0.12 -20.72 28.31
CA ASN A 336 -0.61 -21.92 27.63
C ASN A 336 -2.07 -21.77 27.16
N ASN A 337 -2.69 -20.60 27.36
CA ASN A 337 -3.90 -20.23 26.68
C ASN A 337 -3.60 -20.17 25.19
N ALA A 338 -4.09 -21.16 24.46
CA ALA A 338 -3.99 -21.28 23.01
C ALA A 338 -4.55 -20.07 22.22
N GLY A 339 -5.18 -19.10 22.90
CA GLY A 339 -5.61 -17.84 22.31
C GLY A 339 -4.48 -16.83 22.33
N GLY A 340 -3.74 -16.72 21.22
CA GLY A 340 -2.67 -15.73 21.01
C GLY A 340 -3.10 -14.27 21.23
N LEU A 341 -2.27 -13.31 20.81
CA LEU A 341 -2.59 -11.88 20.92
C LEU A 341 -3.91 -11.57 20.17
N ASN A 342 -4.94 -11.11 20.90
CA ASN A 342 -6.22 -10.68 20.33
C ASN A 342 -6.14 -9.22 19.90
N LEU A 343 -6.13 -8.98 18.60
CA LEU A 343 -6.07 -7.67 17.95
C LEU A 343 -7.47 -7.27 17.48
N ASP A 344 -8.37 -6.93 18.42
CA ASP A 344 -9.64 -6.29 18.07
C ASP A 344 -9.49 -4.78 17.90
N ALA A 345 -10.55 -4.11 17.43
CA ALA A 345 -10.55 -2.68 17.15
C ALA A 345 -10.27 -1.82 18.38
N ASP A 346 -10.82 -2.21 19.53
CA ASP A 346 -10.69 -1.42 20.75
C ASP A 346 -9.27 -1.58 21.34
N PHE A 347 -8.70 -2.79 21.28
CA PHE A 347 -7.30 -3.02 21.63
C PHE A 347 -6.33 -2.20 20.78
N VAL A 348 -6.52 -2.19 19.46
CA VAL A 348 -5.64 -1.44 18.55
C VAL A 348 -5.84 0.07 18.72
N SER A 349 -7.06 0.54 18.93
CA SER A 349 -7.35 1.93 19.28
C SER A 349 -6.61 2.35 20.57
N ASP A 350 -6.70 1.55 21.63
CA ASP A 350 -5.99 1.81 22.89
C ASP A 350 -4.46 1.82 22.70
N LEU A 351 -3.94 0.93 21.85
CA LEU A 351 -2.51 0.90 21.51
C LEU A 351 -2.09 2.20 20.82
N VAL A 352 -2.79 2.60 19.75
CA VAL A 352 -2.49 3.83 19.01
C VAL A 352 -2.61 5.06 19.91
N GLY A 353 -3.64 5.13 20.75
CA GLY A 353 -3.82 6.22 21.73
C GLY A 353 -2.64 6.35 22.69
N LYS A 354 -2.09 5.23 23.18
CA LYS A 354 -0.88 5.22 24.04
C LYS A 354 0.36 5.68 23.26
N LEU A 355 0.53 5.22 22.02
CA LEU A 355 1.67 5.59 21.18
C LEU A 355 1.66 7.09 20.86
N ASN A 356 0.51 7.66 20.50
CA ASN A 356 0.37 9.10 20.30
C ASN A 356 0.58 9.90 21.60
N GLY A 357 0.13 9.40 22.76
CA GLY A 357 0.25 10.07 24.05
C GLY A 357 1.67 10.04 24.65
N GLY A 358 2.42 8.96 24.43
CA GLY A 358 3.76 8.75 24.98
C GLY A 358 4.82 9.75 24.50
N HIS A 359 4.61 10.35 23.34
CA HIS A 359 5.52 11.34 22.76
C HIS A 359 5.41 12.75 23.39
N SER A 360 4.36 13.00 24.19
CA SER A 360 4.15 14.31 24.82
C SER A 360 5.05 14.59 26.04
N HIS A 361 5.81 13.60 26.52
CA HIS A 361 6.60 13.73 27.75
C HIS A 361 8.12 13.87 27.57
N THR A 362 8.68 13.49 26.42
CA THR A 362 10.14 13.51 26.19
C THR A 362 10.67 14.85 25.69
N ASP A 363 9.87 15.65 24.98
CA ASP A 363 10.31 16.94 24.41
C ASP A 363 10.22 18.14 25.38
N ARG A 364 9.70 17.95 26.59
CA ARG A 364 9.69 18.99 27.64
C ARG A 364 10.93 19.01 28.54
N GLN A 365 11.93 18.16 28.28
CA GLN A 365 13.18 18.14 29.06
C GLN A 365 14.40 18.71 28.32
N MET A 366 14.23 19.25 27.12
CA MET A 366 15.32 19.95 26.39
C MET A 366 14.98 21.39 25.97
N SER A 367 14.11 22.07 26.72
CA SER A 367 13.91 23.53 26.61
C SER A 367 14.41 24.25 27.85
#